data_AF-A0A7T0WER0-F1
#
_entry.id   AF-A0A7T0WER0-F1
#
_cell.length_a   1.000
_cell.length_b   1.000
_cell.length_c   1.000
_cell.angle_alpha   90.00
_cell.angle_beta   90.00
_cell.angle_gamma   90.00
#
_symmetry.space_group_name_H-M   'P 1'
#
loop_
_entity.id
_entity.type
_entity.pdbx_description
1 polymer ?
#
loop_
_entity_poly.entity_id
_entity_poly.type
_entity_poly.pdbx_seq_one_letter_code
_entity_poly.pdbx_strand_id
1 'polypeptide(L)'
;MHLLTLIRSNYYLKIMARFLEKRMKRYLLGAMRHILKQPAPETIDSLVDIKKILIIRPNFRLGNALISTPAIDAFRERFPSARIDYLATDKTWPLLQQRPVDHFHLLSRTAILRPWQYVTLCRRLRAKNYDLAVQVSGGSTSGFIVTRLIGARYSMGARKGHQRWYSIEVEGKSSHAYDAIVNLTRPLGVACRNRPLLQLTEQERYQAITKIRQLFSLHINQPSERDFIAIFVGGHQNKRWPLAFWQMLIDDIEVCKIRYVVFLGPEEFRLLAPIEQRLMSSRYGSLCPPLPIRHFAAVLERARLLVTPDSGPMHLAAALDVATISLVRQKKSLAFVPREAYDTILWRPDISTVVDAIHANLDRQATAAPMHAISVKKYPKQRVTSQPSAAPTYSN
;
A
#
# COMPACT_ATOMS: atom_id res chain seq x y z
N MET A 1 9.49 -30.04 -8.69
CA MET A 1 9.35 -28.60 -8.98
C MET A 1 7.86 -28.22 -8.97
N HIS A 2 7.45 -27.29 -8.11
CA HIS A 2 6.04 -26.96 -7.83
C HIS A 2 5.31 -26.44 -9.09
N LEU A 3 4.09 -26.93 -9.37
CA LEU A 3 3.23 -26.49 -10.49
C LEU A 3 3.08 -24.96 -10.58
N LEU A 4 3.07 -24.29 -9.43
CA LEU A 4 3.02 -22.83 -9.31
C LEU A 4 4.28 -22.12 -9.84
N THR A 5 5.43 -22.78 -9.78
CA THR A 5 6.70 -22.28 -10.31
C THR A 5 6.73 -22.43 -11.84
N LEU A 6 6.22 -23.55 -12.37
CA LEU A 6 6.06 -23.80 -13.81
C LEU A 6 5.05 -22.83 -14.47
N ILE A 7 3.92 -22.55 -13.81
CA ILE A 7 2.95 -21.54 -14.28
C ILE A 7 3.54 -20.12 -14.22
N ARG A 8 4.48 -19.86 -13.30
CA ARG A 8 5.14 -18.55 -13.18
C ARG A 8 6.19 -18.32 -14.27
N SER A 9 6.89 -19.36 -14.70
CA SER A 9 7.97 -19.28 -15.70
C SER A 9 7.47 -19.44 -17.15
N ASN A 10 6.39 -20.19 -17.39
CA ASN A 10 5.88 -20.43 -18.75
C ASN A 10 4.76 -19.44 -19.15
N TYR A 11 4.98 -18.72 -20.24
CA TYR A 11 4.09 -17.68 -20.75
C TYR A 11 2.69 -18.21 -21.14
N TYR A 12 2.61 -19.35 -21.82
CA TYR A 12 1.35 -19.93 -22.29
C TYR A 12 0.51 -20.48 -21.14
N LEU A 13 1.15 -21.22 -20.21
CA LEU A 13 0.49 -21.70 -18.99
C LEU A 13 -0.07 -20.53 -18.15
N LYS A 14 0.63 -19.40 -18.12
CA LYS A 14 0.17 -18.19 -17.43
C LYS A 14 -1.03 -17.53 -18.11
N ILE A 15 -1.09 -17.54 -19.45
CA ILE A 15 -2.26 -17.06 -20.20
C ILE A 15 -3.45 -17.98 -19.97
N MET A 16 -3.28 -19.29 -20.11
CA MET A 16 -4.33 -20.27 -19.89
C MET A 16 -4.86 -20.19 -18.46
N ALA A 17 -3.98 -20.12 -17.46
CA ALA A 17 -4.38 -19.94 -16.07
C ALA A 17 -5.20 -18.67 -15.85
N ARG A 18 -4.79 -17.53 -16.45
CA ARG A 18 -5.56 -16.27 -16.38
C ARG A 18 -6.92 -16.38 -17.06
N PHE A 19 -7.00 -17.09 -18.19
CA PHE A 19 -8.26 -17.30 -18.90
C PHE A 19 -9.23 -18.15 -18.08
N LEU A 20 -8.74 -19.29 -17.55
CA LEU A 20 -9.48 -20.18 -16.68
C LEU A 20 -9.95 -19.44 -15.40
N GLU A 21 -9.06 -18.67 -14.78
CA GLU A 21 -9.35 -17.84 -13.61
C GLU A 21 -10.47 -16.83 -13.90
N LYS A 22 -10.41 -16.11 -15.02
CA LYS A 22 -11.47 -15.17 -15.43
C LYS A 22 -12.80 -15.87 -15.66
N ARG A 23 -12.79 -17.06 -16.28
CA ARG A 23 -13.99 -17.83 -16.58
C ARG A 23 -14.62 -18.37 -15.28
N MET A 24 -13.84 -19.00 -14.41
CA MET A 24 -14.29 -19.43 -13.08
C MET A 24 -14.85 -18.28 -12.25
N LYS A 25 -14.17 -17.12 -12.22
CA LYS A 25 -14.66 -15.92 -11.52
C LYS A 25 -16.03 -15.46 -12.05
N ARG A 26 -16.26 -15.51 -13.36
CA ARG A 26 -17.56 -15.14 -13.96
C ARG A 26 -18.65 -16.12 -13.55
N TYR A 27 -18.41 -17.43 -13.64
CA TYR A 27 -19.38 -18.43 -13.22
C TYR A 27 -19.69 -18.33 -11.73
N LEU A 28 -18.67 -18.20 -10.88
CA LEU A 28 -18.87 -18.09 -9.44
C LEU A 28 -19.63 -16.82 -9.05
N LEU A 29 -19.30 -15.67 -9.68
CA LEU A 29 -20.10 -14.46 -9.50
C LEU A 29 -21.53 -14.62 -10.00
N GLY A 30 -21.75 -15.32 -11.12
CA GLY A 30 -23.06 -15.62 -11.67
C GLY A 30 -23.90 -16.49 -10.73
N ALA A 31 -23.35 -17.61 -10.26
CA ALA A 31 -24.01 -18.49 -9.29
C ALA A 31 -24.36 -17.74 -8.00
N MET A 32 -23.46 -16.90 -7.51
CA MET A 32 -23.71 -16.06 -6.34
C MET A 32 -24.87 -15.07 -6.52
N ARG A 33 -25.19 -14.62 -7.75
CA ARG A 33 -26.36 -13.75 -8.02
C ARG A 33 -27.67 -14.43 -7.69
N HIS A 34 -27.75 -15.74 -7.95
CA HIS A 34 -28.96 -16.52 -7.76
C HIS A 34 -29.08 -17.04 -6.32
N ILE A 35 -27.94 -17.29 -5.66
CA ILE A 35 -27.91 -17.84 -4.29
C ILE A 35 -28.04 -16.74 -3.22
N LEU A 36 -27.44 -15.57 -3.44
CA LEU A 36 -27.42 -14.51 -2.44
C LEU A 36 -28.54 -13.49 -2.68
N LYS A 37 -29.41 -13.32 -1.68
CA LYS A 37 -30.41 -12.24 -1.67
C LYS A 37 -29.71 -10.88 -1.82
N GLN A 38 -30.36 -9.98 -2.57
CA GLN A 38 -29.91 -8.59 -2.68
C GLN A 38 -30.08 -7.90 -1.32
N PRO A 39 -29.07 -7.19 -0.82
CA PRO A 39 -29.20 -6.42 0.42
C PRO A 39 -30.13 -5.22 0.20
N ALA A 40 -30.86 -4.86 1.27
CA ALA A 40 -31.69 -3.66 1.28
C ALA A 40 -30.84 -2.38 1.10
N PRO A 41 -31.35 -1.35 0.40
CA PRO A 41 -30.73 -0.03 0.35
C PRO A 41 -30.53 0.51 1.76
N GLU A 42 -29.34 1.00 2.07
CA GLU A 42 -29.07 1.76 3.29
C GLU A 42 -28.23 2.98 2.95
N THR A 43 -28.34 4.01 3.79
CA THR A 43 -27.43 5.17 3.75
C THR A 43 -26.45 5.05 4.92
N ILE A 44 -25.36 5.81 4.85
CA ILE A 44 -24.40 5.83 5.96
C ILE A 44 -24.99 6.43 7.24
N ASP A 45 -25.97 7.33 7.10
CA ASP A 45 -26.64 8.01 8.20
C ASP A 45 -27.75 7.14 8.83
N SER A 46 -28.23 6.12 8.12
CA SER A 46 -29.13 5.11 8.69
C SER A 46 -28.40 4.04 9.51
N LEU A 47 -27.07 4.08 9.58
CA LEU A 47 -26.29 3.13 10.38
C LEU A 47 -26.42 3.43 11.87
N VAL A 48 -27.08 2.54 12.60
CA VAL A 48 -27.27 2.64 14.06
C VAL A 48 -26.51 1.52 14.76
N ASP A 49 -25.87 1.87 15.88
CA ASP A 49 -25.19 0.94 16.80
C ASP A 49 -24.06 0.10 16.15
N ILE A 50 -23.21 0.75 15.35
CA ILE A 50 -22.05 0.08 14.74
C ILE A 50 -20.94 -0.10 15.78
N LYS A 51 -20.75 -1.34 16.24
CA LYS A 51 -19.74 -1.70 17.25
C LYS A 51 -18.58 -2.52 16.67
N LYS A 52 -18.81 -3.27 15.58
CA LYS A 52 -17.80 -4.12 14.94
C LYS A 52 -17.77 -3.93 13.43
N ILE A 53 -16.63 -3.46 12.94
CA ILE A 53 -16.37 -3.21 11.52
C ILE A 53 -15.32 -4.19 11.03
N LEU A 54 -15.55 -4.82 9.87
CA LEU A 54 -14.52 -5.59 9.16
C LEU A 54 -14.16 -4.88 7.86
N ILE A 55 -12.92 -4.41 7.77
CA ILE A 55 -12.33 -3.85 6.56
C ILE A 55 -11.69 -4.99 5.74
N ILE A 56 -12.09 -5.13 4.47
CA ILE A 56 -11.79 -6.31 3.65
C ILE A 56 -10.90 -5.95 2.46
N ARG A 57 -9.63 -6.35 2.53
CA ARG A 57 -8.66 -6.21 1.43
C ARG A 57 -7.62 -7.35 1.41
N PRO A 58 -8.03 -8.61 1.16
CA PRO A 58 -7.10 -9.73 1.00
C PRO A 58 -6.40 -9.67 -0.37
N ASN A 59 -5.41 -8.79 -0.50
CA ASN A 59 -4.61 -8.62 -1.71
C ASN A 59 -3.12 -8.74 -1.41
N PHE A 60 -2.40 -9.54 -2.20
CA PHE A 60 -0.95 -9.76 -2.07
C PHE A 60 -0.09 -8.71 -2.79
N ARG A 61 -0.69 -7.72 -3.45
CA ARG A 61 0.02 -6.60 -4.09
C ARG A 61 0.21 -5.47 -3.07
N LEU A 62 1.46 -5.17 -2.73
CA LEU A 62 1.84 -4.16 -1.72
C LEU A 62 1.19 -2.80 -2.00
N GLY A 63 1.32 -2.28 -3.22
CA GLY A 63 0.75 -0.97 -3.60
C GLY A 63 -0.76 -0.89 -3.35
N ASN A 64 -1.51 -1.93 -3.73
CA ASN A 64 -2.96 -1.96 -3.52
C ASN A 64 -3.39 -2.05 -2.05
N ALA A 65 -2.51 -2.50 -1.15
CA ALA A 65 -2.75 -2.49 0.29
C ALA A 65 -2.44 -1.12 0.89
N LEU A 66 -1.37 -0.47 0.43
CA LEU A 66 -1.03 0.90 0.83
C LEU A 66 -2.09 1.91 0.39
N ILE A 67 -2.58 1.81 -0.84
CA ILE A 67 -3.64 2.71 -1.36
C ILE A 67 -4.87 2.72 -0.46
N SER A 68 -5.23 1.57 0.12
CA SER A 68 -6.40 1.45 1.01
C SER A 68 -6.19 1.98 2.42
N THR A 69 -4.97 2.33 2.83
CA THR A 69 -4.66 2.73 4.22
C THR A 69 -5.45 3.95 4.71
N PRO A 70 -5.70 5.01 3.91
CA PRO A 70 -6.45 6.17 4.40
C PRO A 70 -7.90 5.85 4.75
N ALA A 71 -8.47 4.79 4.17
CA ALA A 71 -9.82 4.35 4.52
C ALA A 71 -9.92 3.92 5.98
N ILE A 72 -8.87 3.29 6.53
CA ILE A 72 -8.86 2.83 7.92
C ILE A 72 -9.06 4.01 8.86
N ASP A 73 -8.44 5.14 8.54
CA ASP A 73 -8.45 6.34 9.34
C ASP A 73 -9.82 7.01 9.28
N ALA A 74 -10.39 7.10 8.08
CA ALA A 74 -11.75 7.60 7.88
C ALA A 74 -12.79 6.76 8.65
N PHE A 75 -12.67 5.43 8.66
CA PHE A 75 -13.56 4.57 9.46
C PHE A 75 -13.34 4.74 10.96
N ARG A 76 -12.10 4.88 11.42
CA ARG A 76 -11.80 5.15 12.83
C ARG A 76 -12.35 6.51 13.27
N GLU A 77 -12.27 7.53 12.43
CA GLU A 77 -12.78 8.87 12.73
C GLU A 77 -14.31 8.88 12.79
N ARG A 78 -14.99 8.23 11.84
CA ARG A 78 -16.46 8.14 11.84
C ARG A 78 -17.00 7.24 12.95
N PHE A 79 -16.28 6.17 13.32
CA PHE A 79 -16.69 5.24 14.36
C PHE A 79 -15.60 5.06 15.44
N PRO A 80 -15.36 6.06 16.31
CA PRO A 80 -14.25 6.03 17.28
C PRO A 80 -14.30 4.86 18.26
N SER A 81 -15.51 4.52 18.73
CA SER A 81 -15.75 3.45 19.71
C SER A 81 -15.88 2.06 19.09
N ALA A 82 -16.02 1.96 17.76
CA ALA A 82 -16.18 0.68 17.10
C ALA A 82 -14.85 -0.08 17.08
N ARG A 83 -14.93 -1.39 17.27
CA ARG A 83 -13.83 -2.29 16.97
C ARG A 83 -13.67 -2.42 15.45
N ILE A 84 -12.48 -2.16 14.94
CA ILE A 84 -12.12 -2.24 13.53
C ILE A 84 -11.16 -3.42 13.34
N ASP A 85 -11.67 -4.50 12.77
CA ASP A 85 -10.86 -5.63 12.34
C ASP A 85 -10.53 -5.47 10.84
N TYR A 86 -9.40 -6.02 10.41
CA TYR A 86 -8.92 -5.93 9.03
C TYR A 86 -8.56 -7.29 8.47
N LEU A 87 -9.16 -7.67 7.34
CA LEU A 87 -8.77 -8.85 6.57
C LEU A 87 -7.65 -8.49 5.57
N ALA A 88 -6.42 -8.78 5.97
CA ALA A 88 -5.19 -8.58 5.20
C ALA A 88 -4.66 -9.92 4.63
N THR A 89 -3.47 -9.87 4.04
CA THR A 89 -2.70 -11.08 3.69
C THR A 89 -1.44 -11.15 4.54
N ASP A 90 -0.90 -12.36 4.72
CA ASP A 90 0.41 -12.60 5.35
C ASP A 90 1.53 -11.67 4.80
N LYS A 91 1.51 -11.38 3.49
CA LYS A 91 2.49 -10.53 2.83
C LYS A 91 2.29 -9.02 3.06
N THR A 92 1.04 -8.56 3.22
CA THR A 92 0.71 -7.12 3.24
C THR A 92 0.41 -6.58 4.62
N TRP A 93 0.12 -7.44 5.59
CA TRP A 93 -0.12 -7.04 6.97
C TRP A 93 0.97 -6.15 7.58
N PRO A 94 2.28 -6.36 7.32
CA PRO A 94 3.31 -5.50 7.92
C PRO A 94 3.13 -4.03 7.53
N LEU A 95 2.62 -3.75 6.33
CA LEU A 95 2.38 -2.38 5.87
C LEU A 95 1.22 -1.68 6.60
N LEU A 96 0.39 -2.43 7.33
CA LEU A 96 -0.78 -1.92 8.05
C LEU A 96 -0.51 -1.81 9.56
N GLN A 97 0.64 -2.27 10.03
CA GLN A 97 1.05 -2.06 11.43
C GLN A 97 1.09 -0.55 11.74
N GLN A 98 0.77 -0.20 12.99
CA GLN A 98 0.64 1.18 13.47
C GLN A 98 -0.57 1.94 12.90
N ARG A 99 -1.46 1.30 12.13
CA ARG A 99 -2.79 1.86 11.82
C ARG A 99 -3.80 1.53 12.94
N PRO A 100 -4.90 2.29 13.09
CA PRO A 100 -5.89 2.09 14.16
C PRO A 100 -6.82 0.90 13.89
N VAL A 101 -6.23 -0.28 13.71
CA VAL A 101 -6.86 -1.58 13.53
C VAL A 101 -6.69 -2.38 14.81
N ASP A 102 -7.79 -2.90 15.35
CA ASP A 102 -7.80 -3.66 16.60
C ASP A 102 -7.35 -5.11 16.40
N HIS A 103 -7.70 -5.73 15.27
CA HIS A 103 -7.31 -7.10 14.99
C HIS A 103 -7.11 -7.38 13.49
N PHE A 104 -6.05 -8.12 13.17
CA PHE A 104 -5.77 -8.55 11.80
C PHE A 104 -6.17 -10.00 11.59
N HIS A 105 -6.99 -10.23 10.57
CA HIS A 105 -7.24 -11.54 10.00
C HIS A 105 -6.36 -11.71 8.76
N LEU A 106 -5.56 -12.78 8.71
CA LEU A 106 -4.59 -12.99 7.64
C LEU A 106 -5.05 -14.11 6.71
N LEU A 107 -5.21 -13.78 5.44
CA LEU A 107 -5.37 -14.76 4.37
C LEU A 107 -4.01 -15.10 3.77
N SER A 108 -3.54 -16.33 3.97
CA SER A 108 -2.30 -16.79 3.34
C SER A 108 -2.53 -17.22 1.89
N ARG A 109 -1.48 -17.15 1.06
CA ARG A 109 -1.50 -17.72 -0.30
C ARG A 109 -1.79 -19.21 -0.32
N THR A 110 -1.51 -19.92 0.77
CA THR A 110 -1.83 -21.36 0.90
C THR A 110 -3.31 -21.64 0.76
N ALA A 111 -4.19 -20.67 1.05
CA ALA A 111 -5.63 -20.83 0.90
C ALA A 111 -6.06 -21.03 -0.57
N ILE A 112 -5.21 -20.68 -1.55
CA ILE A 112 -5.42 -21.00 -2.97
C ILE A 112 -5.30 -22.51 -3.20
N LEU A 113 -4.36 -23.16 -2.51
CA LEU A 113 -4.12 -24.61 -2.59
C LEU A 113 -4.99 -25.40 -1.61
N ARG A 114 -5.44 -24.76 -0.54
CA ARG A 114 -6.19 -25.34 0.58
C ARG A 114 -7.49 -24.58 0.78
N PRO A 115 -8.51 -24.78 -0.08
CA PRO A 115 -9.74 -23.98 -0.06
C PRO A 115 -10.52 -24.08 1.25
N TRP A 116 -10.36 -25.17 2.01
CA TRP A 116 -10.94 -25.29 3.36
C TRP A 116 -10.42 -24.23 4.33
N GLN A 117 -9.18 -23.73 4.18
CA GLN A 117 -8.67 -22.62 4.99
C GLN A 117 -9.50 -21.34 4.77
N TYR A 118 -9.96 -21.11 3.54
CA TYR A 118 -10.83 -19.99 3.21
C TYR A 118 -12.23 -20.17 3.81
N VAL A 119 -12.79 -21.39 3.76
CA VAL A 119 -14.08 -21.71 4.39
C VAL A 119 -14.00 -21.54 5.91
N THR A 120 -12.96 -22.06 6.54
CA THR A 120 -12.71 -21.91 7.99
C THR A 120 -12.55 -20.45 8.39
N LEU A 121 -11.85 -19.65 7.57
CA LEU A 121 -11.77 -18.21 7.77
C LEU A 121 -13.15 -17.55 7.69
N CYS A 122 -13.95 -17.84 6.67
CA CYS A 122 -15.30 -17.29 6.53
C CYS A 122 -16.20 -17.68 7.71
N ARG A 123 -16.17 -18.94 8.18
CA ARG A 123 -16.91 -19.40 9.37
C ARG A 123 -16.49 -18.65 10.62
N ARG A 124 -15.18 -18.48 10.83
CA ARG A 124 -14.62 -17.75 11.97
C ARG A 124 -15.03 -16.27 11.95
N LEU A 125 -14.97 -15.63 10.78
CA LEU A 125 -15.38 -14.23 10.61
C LEU A 125 -16.88 -14.06 10.80
N ARG A 126 -17.70 -14.99 10.30
CA ARG A 126 -19.14 -14.98 10.50
C ARG A 126 -19.53 -15.08 11.97
N ALA A 127 -18.85 -15.96 12.73
CA ALA A 127 -19.09 -16.10 14.16
C ALA A 127 -18.78 -14.83 14.99
N LYS A 128 -18.08 -13.84 14.42
CA LYS A 128 -17.81 -12.56 15.10
C LYS A 128 -19.00 -11.60 15.10
N ASN A 129 -20.00 -11.86 14.25
CA ASN A 129 -21.21 -11.04 14.07
C ASN A 129 -20.85 -9.56 13.86
N TYR A 130 -20.26 -9.25 12.69
CA TYR A 130 -19.91 -7.89 12.32
C TYR A 130 -21.15 -7.05 11.98
N ASP A 131 -21.17 -5.80 12.43
CA ASP A 131 -22.23 -4.85 12.09
C ASP A 131 -22.02 -4.29 10.69
N LEU A 132 -20.77 -3.99 10.33
CA LEU A 132 -20.43 -3.40 9.04
C LEU A 132 -19.26 -4.13 8.38
N ALA A 133 -19.44 -4.56 7.14
CA ALA A 133 -18.38 -5.12 6.31
C ALA A 133 -18.05 -4.21 5.13
N VAL A 134 -16.79 -3.78 5.01
CA VAL A 134 -16.36 -2.79 4.03
C VAL A 134 -15.37 -3.39 3.05
N GLN A 135 -15.74 -3.43 1.77
CA GLN A 135 -14.79 -3.78 0.71
C GLN A 135 -14.08 -2.54 0.15
N VAL A 136 -12.81 -2.37 0.50
CA VAL A 136 -12.07 -1.11 0.22
C VAL A 136 -11.66 -0.93 -1.24
N SER A 137 -11.76 -1.96 -2.09
CA SER A 137 -11.63 -1.69 -3.53
C SER A 137 -12.48 -2.59 -4.40
N GLY A 138 -13.15 -1.94 -5.35
CA GLY A 138 -13.88 -2.56 -6.44
C GLY A 138 -12.96 -3.47 -7.26
N GLY A 139 -13.48 -4.64 -7.65
CA GLY A 139 -12.80 -5.58 -8.54
C GLY A 139 -12.08 -6.76 -7.87
N SER A 140 -11.93 -6.78 -6.54
CA SER A 140 -11.44 -7.98 -5.84
C SER A 140 -12.56 -9.01 -5.67
N THR A 141 -12.52 -10.12 -6.42
CA THR A 141 -13.50 -11.20 -6.29
C THR A 141 -13.40 -11.89 -4.92
N SER A 142 -12.18 -12.13 -4.42
CA SER A 142 -11.99 -12.76 -3.11
C SER A 142 -12.50 -11.88 -1.97
N GLY A 143 -12.28 -10.56 -2.05
CA GLY A 143 -12.85 -9.60 -1.10
C GLY A 143 -14.38 -9.66 -1.13
N PHE A 144 -14.97 -9.59 -2.33
CA PHE A 144 -16.42 -9.64 -2.52
C PHE A 144 -17.06 -10.90 -1.94
N ILE A 145 -16.45 -12.07 -2.18
CA ILE A 145 -16.94 -13.33 -1.64
C ILE A 145 -16.95 -13.30 -0.11
N VAL A 146 -15.85 -12.86 0.52
CA VAL A 146 -15.82 -12.74 1.99
C VAL A 146 -16.91 -11.79 2.47
N THR A 147 -17.01 -10.59 1.91
CA THR A 147 -17.99 -9.57 2.32
C THR A 147 -19.42 -10.11 2.33
N ARG A 148 -19.78 -10.98 1.37
CA ARG A 148 -21.11 -11.57 1.31
C ARG A 148 -21.28 -12.77 2.24
N LEU A 149 -20.28 -13.63 2.37
CA LEU A 149 -20.40 -14.89 3.14
C LEU A 149 -20.35 -14.69 4.65
N ILE A 150 -19.73 -13.61 5.14
CA ILE A 150 -19.63 -13.33 6.57
C ILE A 150 -20.98 -12.92 7.20
N GLY A 151 -21.96 -12.51 6.39
CA GLY A 151 -23.30 -12.18 6.87
C GLY A 151 -23.34 -10.99 7.84
N ALA A 152 -22.54 -9.95 7.60
CA ALA A 152 -22.62 -8.71 8.39
C ALA A 152 -23.98 -8.02 8.24
N ARG A 153 -24.43 -7.31 9.28
CA ARG A 153 -25.71 -6.58 9.29
C ARG A 153 -25.80 -5.59 8.13
N TYR A 154 -24.73 -4.84 7.92
CA TYR A 154 -24.55 -3.91 6.81
C TYR A 154 -23.30 -4.26 6.00
N SER A 155 -23.34 -3.92 4.72
CA SER A 155 -22.19 -4.07 3.84
C SER A 155 -21.99 -2.83 2.99
N MET A 156 -20.73 -2.47 2.75
CA MET A 156 -20.35 -1.28 2.01
C MET A 156 -19.29 -1.59 0.96
N GLY A 157 -19.43 -1.02 -0.23
CA GLY A 157 -18.45 -1.20 -1.30
C GLY A 157 -18.79 -0.44 -2.58
N ALA A 158 -17.87 -0.51 -3.55
CA ALA A 158 -18.07 0.09 -4.86
C ALA A 158 -19.09 -0.71 -5.70
N ARG A 159 -20.06 -0.02 -6.30
CA ARG A 159 -21.08 -0.63 -7.18
C ARG A 159 -20.43 -1.37 -8.35
N LYS A 160 -20.95 -2.54 -8.70
CA LYS A 160 -20.43 -3.39 -9.79
C LYS A 160 -21.52 -3.83 -10.76
N GLY A 161 -21.58 -3.14 -11.91
CA GLY A 161 -22.64 -3.35 -12.90
C GLY A 161 -23.97 -2.79 -12.40
N HIS A 162 -25.08 -3.31 -12.93
CA HIS A 162 -26.41 -2.78 -12.62
C HIS A 162 -27.02 -3.34 -11.32
N GLN A 163 -26.62 -4.55 -10.92
CA GLN A 163 -27.10 -5.23 -9.72
C GLN A 163 -26.48 -4.67 -8.44
N ARG A 164 -27.28 -4.61 -7.37
CA ARG A 164 -26.84 -4.23 -6.03
C ARG A 164 -26.19 -5.39 -5.28
N TRP A 165 -25.02 -5.13 -4.73
CA TRP A 165 -24.19 -6.10 -4.04
C TRP A 165 -23.95 -5.78 -2.57
N TYR A 166 -24.05 -4.50 -2.20
CA TYR A 166 -23.82 -4.00 -0.86
C TYR A 166 -25.04 -3.19 -0.40
N SER A 167 -25.24 -3.08 0.91
CA SER A 167 -26.29 -2.23 1.48
C SER A 167 -26.03 -0.76 1.15
N ILE A 168 -24.76 -0.35 1.29
CA ILE A 168 -24.26 0.98 0.93
C ILE A 168 -23.35 0.83 -0.29
N GLU A 169 -23.83 1.31 -1.43
CA GLU A 169 -23.05 1.30 -2.67
C GLU A 169 -22.54 2.69 -3.00
N VAL A 170 -21.23 2.79 -3.20
CA VAL A 170 -20.59 4.02 -3.66
C VAL A 170 -20.27 3.89 -5.15
N GLU A 171 -20.31 5.00 -5.88
CA GLU A 171 -19.92 5.01 -7.28
C GLU A 171 -18.49 4.48 -7.46
N GLY A 172 -18.37 3.37 -8.17
CA GLY A 172 -17.09 2.68 -8.38
C GLY A 172 -16.27 3.24 -9.54
N LYS A 173 -16.76 4.26 -10.25
CA LYS A 173 -16.04 4.88 -11.37
C LYS A 173 -15.08 5.92 -10.81
N SER A 174 -13.80 5.58 -10.79
CA SER A 174 -12.74 6.54 -10.61
C SER A 174 -11.67 6.30 -11.67
N SER A 175 -11.17 7.37 -12.28
CA SER A 175 -10.04 7.32 -13.18
C SER A 175 -8.73 6.99 -12.45
N HIS A 176 -8.67 7.26 -11.14
CA HIS A 176 -7.48 7.06 -10.31
C HIS A 176 -7.77 6.20 -9.07
N ALA A 177 -6.80 5.36 -8.70
CA ALA A 177 -6.93 4.43 -7.59
C ALA A 177 -6.98 5.13 -6.22
N TYR A 178 -6.33 6.28 -6.07
CA TYR A 178 -6.33 7.03 -4.80
C TYR A 178 -7.71 7.70 -4.61
N ASP A 179 -8.22 8.36 -5.66
CA ASP A 179 -9.55 8.96 -5.69
C ASP A 179 -10.66 7.92 -5.43
N ALA A 180 -10.45 6.66 -5.84
CA ALA A 180 -11.41 5.59 -5.57
C ALA A 180 -11.61 5.35 -4.05
N ILE A 181 -10.56 5.54 -3.25
CA ILE A 181 -10.61 5.42 -1.78
C ILE A 181 -11.29 6.62 -1.16
N VAL A 182 -10.98 7.82 -1.65
CA VAL A 182 -11.68 9.05 -1.23
C VAL A 182 -13.16 8.97 -1.56
N ASN A 183 -13.51 8.52 -2.77
CA ASN A 183 -14.89 8.32 -3.19
C ASN A 183 -15.60 7.33 -2.25
N LEU A 184 -14.99 6.16 -2.01
CA LEU A 184 -15.55 5.14 -1.11
C LEU A 184 -15.84 5.70 0.28
N THR A 185 -14.97 6.56 0.81
CA THR A 185 -15.08 7.10 2.17
C THR A 185 -15.91 8.38 2.25
N ARG A 186 -16.21 9.05 1.14
CA ARG A 186 -17.01 10.28 1.08
C ARG A 186 -18.32 10.21 1.87
N PRO A 187 -19.13 9.12 1.81
CA PRO A 187 -20.36 9.05 2.59
C PRO A 187 -20.12 9.12 4.11
N LEU A 188 -18.95 8.74 4.61
CA LEU A 188 -18.65 8.80 6.04
C LEU A 188 -18.72 10.22 6.63
N GLY A 189 -18.67 11.26 5.78
CA GLY A 189 -18.71 12.66 6.20
C GLY A 189 -17.43 13.13 6.88
N VAL A 190 -16.33 12.38 6.71
CA VAL A 190 -15.00 12.69 7.27
C VAL A 190 -13.99 12.92 6.16
N ALA A 191 -12.95 13.68 6.46
CA ALA A 191 -11.87 13.91 5.52
C ALA A 191 -11.08 12.61 5.30
N CYS A 192 -10.82 12.28 4.04
CA CYS A 192 -9.99 11.13 3.68
C CYS A 192 -8.81 11.59 2.85
N ARG A 193 -7.61 11.23 3.30
CA ARG A 193 -6.37 11.57 2.60
C ARG A 193 -6.33 10.91 1.22
N ASN A 194 -6.10 11.69 0.18
CA ASN A 194 -5.93 11.19 -1.19
C ASN A 194 -4.52 10.68 -1.50
N ARG A 195 -3.85 10.11 -0.50
CA ARG A 195 -2.49 9.57 -0.59
C ARG A 195 -2.32 8.46 0.45
N PRO A 196 -1.64 7.36 0.13
CA PRO A 196 -1.34 6.29 1.09
C PRO A 196 -0.67 6.80 2.37
N LEU A 197 -0.71 5.97 3.41
CA LEU A 197 -0.11 6.24 4.70
C LEU A 197 0.65 5.01 5.19
N LEU A 198 1.88 5.20 5.66
CA LEU A 198 2.63 4.19 6.37
C LEU A 198 3.28 4.84 7.59
N GLN A 199 3.00 4.29 8.77
CA GLN A 199 3.63 4.76 10.00
C GLN A 199 4.71 3.78 10.44
N LEU A 200 5.92 4.31 10.63
CA LEU A 200 7.09 3.60 11.10
C LEU A 200 7.30 3.84 12.59
N THR A 201 7.85 2.84 13.29
CA THR A 201 8.25 2.96 14.69
C THR A 201 9.60 3.68 14.81
N GLU A 202 9.90 4.20 16.00
CA GLU A 202 11.21 4.81 16.27
C GLU A 202 12.36 3.79 16.12
N GLN A 203 12.13 2.53 16.52
CA GLN A 203 13.10 1.45 16.36
C GLN A 203 13.43 1.20 14.88
N GLU A 204 12.41 1.19 14.00
CA GLU A 204 12.62 1.02 12.56
C GLU A 204 13.44 2.17 11.98
N ARG A 205 13.14 3.40 12.39
CA ARG A 205 13.90 4.59 11.99
C ARG A 205 15.35 4.54 12.47
N TYR A 206 15.58 4.08 13.70
CA TYR A 206 16.92 3.90 14.24
C TYR A 206 17.73 2.85 13.46
N GLN A 207 17.13 1.69 13.17
CA GLN A 207 17.77 0.66 12.36
C GLN A 207 18.09 1.14 10.94
N ALA A 208 17.21 1.96 10.35
CA ALA A 208 17.47 2.57 9.06
C ALA A 208 18.69 3.50 9.06
N ILE A 209 18.87 4.31 10.12
CA ILE A 209 20.07 5.15 10.29
C ILE A 209 21.33 4.30 10.25
N THR A 210 21.39 3.26 11.08
CA THR A 210 22.55 2.36 11.14
C THR A 210 22.83 1.73 9.78
N LYS A 211 21.77 1.33 9.07
CA LYS A 211 21.88 0.76 7.73
C LYS A 211 22.43 1.75 6.71
N ILE A 212 21.98 3.00 6.73
CA ILE A 212 22.45 4.06 5.84
C ILE A 212 23.93 4.36 6.09
N ARG A 213 24.34 4.45 7.35
CA ARG A 213 25.76 4.63 7.71
C ARG A 213 26.64 3.49 7.21
N GLN A 214 26.16 2.24 7.29
CA GLN A 214 26.88 1.09 6.75
C GLN A 214 27.03 1.16 5.22
N LEU A 215 25.96 1.53 4.51
CA LEU A 215 25.99 1.65 3.04
C LEU A 215 27.04 2.66 2.60
N PHE A 216 27.12 3.82 3.28
CA PHE A 216 28.07 4.87 2.92
C PHE A 216 29.42 4.81 3.64
N SER A 217 29.68 3.76 4.44
CA SER A 217 30.89 3.68 5.29
C SER A 217 32.22 3.77 4.52
N LEU A 218 32.23 3.35 3.26
CA LEU A 218 33.41 3.35 2.39
C LEU A 218 33.53 4.61 1.52
N HIS A 219 32.64 5.60 1.69
CA HIS A 219 32.63 6.81 0.85
C HIS A 219 33.49 7.92 1.45
N ILE A 220 34.14 8.69 0.58
CA ILE A 220 35.18 9.69 0.93
C ILE A 220 34.70 10.77 1.92
N ASN A 221 33.39 11.05 1.95
CA ASN A 221 32.77 12.02 2.86
C ASN A 221 31.55 11.39 3.53
N GLN A 222 31.55 11.21 4.85
CA GLN A 222 30.40 10.71 5.62
C GLN A 222 29.21 11.67 5.43
N PRO A 223 28.17 11.27 4.67
CA PRO A 223 27.08 12.18 4.34
C PRO A 223 26.12 12.38 5.51
N SER A 224 25.31 13.43 5.41
CA SER A 224 24.05 13.50 6.17
C SER A 224 23.19 12.27 5.85
N GLU A 225 22.54 11.72 6.87
CA GLU A 225 21.71 10.50 6.78
C GLU A 225 20.49 10.66 5.84
N ARG A 226 20.25 11.86 5.32
CA ARG A 226 19.17 12.18 4.36
C ARG A 226 19.67 12.57 2.97
N ASP A 227 20.97 12.56 2.73
CA ASP A 227 21.55 13.10 1.49
C ASP A 227 21.83 12.01 0.46
N PHE A 228 20.76 11.35 0.00
CA PHE A 228 20.83 10.43 -1.12
C PHE A 228 19.49 10.31 -1.86
N ILE A 229 19.54 9.92 -3.13
CA ILE A 229 18.36 9.49 -3.88
C ILE A 229 18.25 7.96 -3.85
N ALA A 230 17.04 7.43 -3.74
CA ALA A 230 16.79 6.00 -3.86
C ALA A 230 16.53 5.65 -5.33
N ILE A 231 17.13 4.56 -5.81
CA ILE A 231 16.85 3.99 -7.13
C ILE A 231 16.32 2.58 -6.91
N PHE A 232 15.07 2.31 -7.29
CA PHE A 232 14.53 0.96 -7.24
C PHE A 232 14.43 0.38 -8.65
N VAL A 233 15.23 -0.64 -8.96
CA VAL A 233 15.36 -1.18 -10.32
C VAL A 233 14.29 -2.21 -10.72
N GLY A 234 13.56 -2.73 -9.73
CA GLY A 234 12.65 -3.86 -9.93
C GLY A 234 11.36 -3.51 -10.66
N GLY A 235 10.52 -4.52 -10.90
CA GLY A 235 9.27 -4.25 -11.63
C GLY A 235 8.44 -5.49 -11.89
N HIS A 236 7.14 -5.28 -12.06
CA HIS A 236 6.20 -6.38 -12.27
C HIS A 236 5.89 -6.56 -13.76
N GLN A 237 6.29 -7.70 -14.33
CA GLN A 237 5.98 -8.10 -15.71
C GLN A 237 6.51 -7.10 -16.76
N ASN A 238 5.66 -6.60 -17.66
CA ASN A 238 5.97 -5.71 -18.78
C ASN A 238 6.29 -4.26 -18.37
N LYS A 239 6.48 -4.03 -17.07
CA LYS A 239 6.86 -2.75 -16.46
C LYS A 239 8.37 -2.65 -16.18
N ARG A 240 9.09 -3.78 -16.25
CA ARG A 240 10.54 -3.84 -16.01
C ARG A 240 11.30 -3.01 -17.05
N TRP A 241 12.35 -2.34 -16.62
CA TRP A 241 13.32 -1.68 -17.49
C TRP A 241 14.53 -2.59 -17.72
N PRO A 242 15.17 -2.52 -18.89
CA PRO A 242 16.34 -3.35 -19.19
C PRO A 242 17.52 -2.98 -18.28
N LEU A 243 18.42 -3.94 -18.04
CA LEU A 243 19.63 -3.70 -17.22
C LEU A 243 20.45 -2.52 -17.74
N ALA A 244 20.63 -2.42 -19.06
CA ALA A 244 21.38 -1.33 -19.70
C ALA A 244 20.84 0.06 -19.32
N PHE A 245 19.51 0.22 -19.21
CA PHE A 245 18.91 1.48 -18.78
C PHE A 245 19.36 1.86 -17.37
N TRP A 246 19.40 0.91 -16.44
CA TRP A 246 19.82 1.17 -15.07
C TRP A 246 21.32 1.44 -14.96
N GLN A 247 22.15 0.74 -15.73
CA GLN A 247 23.60 0.97 -15.76
C GLN A 247 23.91 2.36 -16.32
N MET A 248 23.29 2.75 -17.44
CA MET A 248 23.46 4.09 -18.01
C MET A 248 22.95 5.19 -17.07
N LEU A 249 21.82 4.98 -16.38
CA LEU A 249 21.33 5.93 -15.39
C LEU A 249 22.33 6.09 -14.22
N ILE A 250 22.92 4.99 -13.77
CA ILE A 250 23.97 5.00 -12.75
C ILE A 250 25.20 5.77 -13.25
N ASP A 251 25.61 5.57 -14.51
CA ASP A 251 26.73 6.29 -15.13
C ASP A 251 26.51 7.81 -15.09
N ASP A 252 25.34 8.28 -15.54
CA ASP A 252 25.06 9.72 -15.58
C ASP A 252 24.93 10.34 -14.18
N ILE A 253 24.34 9.61 -13.22
CA ILE A 253 24.23 10.06 -11.81
C ILE A 253 25.61 10.19 -11.16
N GLU A 254 26.56 9.28 -11.47
CA GLU A 254 27.95 9.38 -11.01
C GLU A 254 28.65 10.61 -11.57
N VAL A 255 28.46 10.93 -12.86
CA VAL A 255 29.01 12.13 -13.50
C VAL A 255 28.46 13.39 -12.82
N CYS A 256 27.18 13.41 -12.49
CA CYS A 256 26.53 14.49 -11.73
C CYS A 256 26.94 14.56 -10.25
N LYS A 257 27.74 13.60 -9.75
CA LYS A 257 28.18 13.52 -8.34
C LYS A 257 27.03 13.46 -7.34
N ILE A 258 25.90 12.91 -7.76
CA ILE A 258 24.72 12.75 -6.90
C ILE A 258 24.88 11.45 -6.11
N ARG A 259 24.63 11.51 -4.79
CA ARG A 259 24.63 10.31 -3.94
C ARG A 259 23.36 9.49 -4.14
N TYR A 260 23.51 8.17 -4.24
CA TYR A 260 22.37 7.29 -4.44
C TYR A 260 22.51 5.92 -3.77
N VAL A 261 21.37 5.30 -3.52
CA VAL A 261 21.31 3.91 -3.08
C VAL A 261 20.43 3.12 -4.04
N VAL A 262 20.99 2.04 -4.60
CA VAL A 262 20.26 1.12 -5.46
C VAL A 262 19.60 0.04 -4.62
N PHE A 263 18.29 -0.11 -4.76
CA PHE A 263 17.48 -1.11 -4.08
C PHE A 263 16.97 -2.16 -5.06
N LEU A 264 17.02 -3.43 -4.65
CA LEU A 264 16.50 -4.55 -5.41
C LEU A 264 15.34 -5.21 -4.67
N GLY A 265 14.34 -5.63 -5.45
CA GLY A 265 13.31 -6.52 -4.95
C GLY A 265 13.81 -7.98 -4.88
N PRO A 266 13.12 -8.84 -4.12
CA PRO A 266 13.49 -10.25 -3.99
C PRO A 266 13.32 -11.05 -5.30
N GLU A 267 12.60 -10.53 -6.29
CA GLU A 267 12.39 -11.21 -7.59
C GLU A 267 13.41 -10.75 -8.65
N GLU A 268 14.34 -9.88 -8.27
CA GLU A 268 15.32 -9.20 -9.14
C GLU A 268 16.73 -9.78 -8.99
N PHE A 269 16.88 -11.01 -8.49
CA PHE A 269 18.18 -11.66 -8.26
C PHE A 269 19.11 -11.61 -9.48
N ARG A 270 18.57 -11.70 -10.70
CA ARG A 270 19.36 -11.63 -11.96
C ARG A 270 20.01 -10.26 -12.21
N LEU A 271 19.50 -9.19 -11.59
CA LEU A 271 20.05 -7.84 -11.70
C LEU A 271 21.11 -7.58 -10.62
N LEU A 272 21.21 -8.43 -9.58
CA LEU A 272 22.07 -8.20 -8.43
C LEU A 272 23.55 -8.14 -8.85
N ALA A 273 24.08 -9.21 -9.43
CA ALA A 273 25.51 -9.29 -9.76
C ALA A 273 25.96 -8.23 -10.78
N PRO A 274 25.22 -7.94 -11.88
CA PRO A 274 25.64 -6.90 -12.82
C PRO A 274 25.59 -5.48 -12.24
N ILE A 275 24.63 -5.18 -11.35
CA ILE A 275 24.54 -3.89 -10.67
C ILE A 275 25.66 -3.77 -9.63
N GLU A 276 25.87 -4.82 -8.83
CA GLU A 276 26.97 -4.89 -7.85
C GLU A 276 28.32 -4.67 -8.52
N GLN A 277 28.55 -5.35 -9.65
CA GLN A 277 29.76 -5.18 -10.45
C GLN A 277 29.94 -3.74 -10.93
N ARG A 278 28.86 -3.10 -11.41
CA ARG A 278 28.93 -1.69 -11.82
C ARG A 278 29.23 -0.77 -10.63
N LEU A 279 28.70 -1.08 -9.44
CA LEU A 279 28.89 -0.25 -8.25
C LEU A 279 30.26 -0.43 -7.59
N MET A 280 31.06 -1.43 -7.95
CA MET A 280 32.42 -1.57 -7.42
C MET A 280 33.32 -0.37 -7.74
N SER A 281 33.08 0.34 -8.85
CA SER A 281 33.80 1.55 -9.24
C SER A 281 33.07 2.85 -8.89
N SER A 282 31.94 2.76 -8.19
CA SER A 282 31.11 3.90 -7.81
C SER A 282 31.77 4.72 -6.70
N ARG A 283 31.69 6.06 -6.81
CA ARG A 283 32.17 6.98 -5.76
C ARG A 283 31.03 7.53 -4.89
N TYR A 284 29.80 7.48 -5.40
CA TYR A 284 28.63 8.13 -4.77
C TYR A 284 27.47 7.16 -4.50
N GLY A 285 27.58 5.93 -4.96
CA GLY A 285 26.52 4.93 -5.01
C GLY A 285 26.78 3.74 -4.12
N SER A 286 25.71 3.21 -3.53
CA SER A 286 25.75 1.97 -2.76
C SER A 286 24.65 1.01 -3.17
N LEU A 287 24.95 -0.28 -3.06
CA LEU A 287 23.96 -1.33 -3.25
C LEU A 287 23.31 -1.69 -1.91
N CYS A 288 21.99 -1.53 -1.80
CA CYS A 288 21.25 -2.09 -0.68
C CYS A 288 20.66 -3.45 -1.08
N PRO A 289 21.07 -4.56 -0.44
CA PRO A 289 20.47 -5.86 -0.68
C PRO A 289 18.98 -5.87 -0.24
N PRO A 290 18.18 -6.85 -0.70
CA PRO A 290 16.77 -6.94 -0.32
C PRO A 290 16.56 -6.93 1.20
N LEU A 291 15.69 -6.03 1.66
CA LEU A 291 15.32 -5.89 3.07
C LEU A 291 13.88 -6.35 3.33
N PRO A 292 13.56 -6.76 4.57
CA PRO A 292 12.17 -6.83 5.02
C PRO A 292 11.44 -5.51 4.71
N ILE A 293 10.18 -5.58 4.29
CA ILE A 293 9.48 -4.45 3.66
C ILE A 293 9.44 -3.19 4.53
N ARG A 294 9.32 -3.34 5.86
CA ARG A 294 9.30 -2.20 6.78
C ARG A 294 10.69 -1.61 7.03
N HIS A 295 11.75 -2.41 7.00
CA HIS A 295 13.13 -1.90 7.03
C HIS A 295 13.47 -1.18 5.73
N PHE A 296 13.04 -1.72 4.57
CA PHE A 296 13.13 -1.00 3.30
C PHE A 296 12.39 0.34 3.37
N ALA A 297 11.15 0.35 3.87
CA ALA A 297 10.38 1.57 4.07
C ALA A 297 11.12 2.59 4.95
N ALA A 298 11.73 2.15 6.05
CA ALA A 298 12.44 3.02 6.96
C ALA A 298 13.72 3.63 6.36
N VAL A 299 14.47 2.87 5.55
CA VAL A 299 15.59 3.44 4.78
C VAL A 299 15.07 4.40 3.71
N LEU A 300 13.98 4.04 3.03
CA LEU A 300 13.36 4.86 2.00
C LEU A 300 12.82 6.19 2.53
N GLU A 301 12.26 6.23 3.75
CA GLU A 301 11.78 7.45 4.43
C GLU A 301 12.89 8.53 4.54
N ARG A 302 14.16 8.14 4.48
CA ARG A 302 15.31 9.05 4.55
C ARG A 302 15.80 9.55 3.20
N ALA A 303 15.38 8.93 2.09
CA ALA A 303 15.79 9.35 0.77
C ALA A 303 15.15 10.70 0.40
N ARG A 304 15.88 11.53 -0.36
CA ARG A 304 15.35 12.80 -0.90
C ARG A 304 14.25 12.55 -1.92
N LEU A 305 14.44 11.55 -2.77
CA LEU A 305 13.46 11.10 -3.75
C LEU A 305 13.69 9.64 -4.11
N LEU A 306 12.69 9.01 -4.72
CA LEU A 306 12.75 7.67 -5.28
C LEU A 306 12.57 7.69 -6.80
N VAL A 307 13.56 7.19 -7.55
CA VAL A 307 13.43 6.84 -8.96
C VAL A 307 13.02 5.38 -9.05
N THR A 308 11.85 5.09 -9.65
CA THR A 308 11.32 3.72 -9.67
C THR A 308 10.39 3.49 -10.85
N PRO A 309 10.28 2.26 -11.37
CA PRO A 309 9.14 1.85 -12.18
C PRO A 309 7.84 1.88 -11.37
N ASP A 310 6.73 1.83 -12.09
CA ASP A 310 5.35 1.80 -11.60
C ASP A 310 4.99 0.49 -10.83
N SER A 311 5.60 0.34 -9.66
CA SER A 311 5.61 -0.86 -8.83
C SER A 311 5.27 -0.58 -7.36
N GLY A 312 5.36 -1.61 -6.49
CA GLY A 312 5.01 -1.47 -5.06
C GLY A 312 5.78 -0.36 -4.33
N PRO A 313 7.12 -0.27 -4.47
CA PRO A 313 7.94 0.79 -3.89
C PRO A 313 7.50 2.23 -4.21
N MET A 314 6.96 2.48 -5.40
CA MET A 314 6.40 3.80 -5.74
C MET A 314 5.30 4.22 -4.76
N HIS A 315 4.38 3.30 -4.44
CA HIS A 315 3.33 3.57 -3.45
C HIS A 315 3.85 3.59 -2.02
N LEU A 316 4.97 2.92 -1.76
CA LEU A 316 5.63 2.94 -0.46
C LEU A 316 6.26 4.30 -0.19
N ALA A 317 6.99 4.87 -1.16
CA ALA A 317 7.48 6.24 -1.11
C ALA A 317 6.31 7.23 -0.94
N ALA A 318 5.23 7.03 -1.69
CA ALA A 318 4.04 7.87 -1.53
C ALA A 318 3.43 7.78 -0.12
N ALA A 319 3.46 6.61 0.50
CA ALA A 319 2.96 6.41 1.86
C ALA A 319 3.83 7.06 2.95
N LEU A 320 5.08 7.37 2.61
CA LEU A 320 6.09 7.99 3.48
C LEU A 320 6.33 9.46 3.15
N ASP A 321 5.56 10.03 2.22
CA ASP A 321 5.75 11.39 1.71
C ASP A 321 7.14 11.67 1.12
N VAL A 322 7.76 10.63 0.57
CA VAL A 322 9.01 10.73 -0.21
C VAL A 322 8.64 11.06 -1.66
N ALA A 323 9.33 12.04 -2.25
CA ALA A 323 9.13 12.42 -3.64
C ALA A 323 9.42 11.26 -4.59
N THR A 324 8.60 11.11 -5.64
CA THR A 324 8.76 10.00 -6.60
C THR A 324 8.99 10.48 -8.02
N ILE A 325 9.95 9.87 -8.71
CA ILE A 325 10.09 9.91 -10.17
C ILE A 325 9.63 8.55 -10.70
N SER A 326 8.40 8.54 -11.22
CA SER A 326 7.71 7.33 -11.66
C SER A 326 7.98 7.07 -13.14
N LEU A 327 8.70 5.99 -13.45
CA LEU A 327 9.02 5.57 -14.82
C LEU A 327 7.90 4.69 -15.39
N VAL A 328 7.03 5.28 -16.22
CA VAL A 328 5.80 4.64 -16.70
C VAL A 328 5.95 4.09 -18.11
N ARG A 329 5.64 2.79 -18.29
CA ARG A 329 5.64 2.12 -19.61
C ARG A 329 4.25 1.77 -20.15
N GLN A 330 3.25 1.74 -19.26
CA GLN A 330 1.90 1.20 -19.52
C GLN A 330 0.83 2.25 -19.20
N LYS A 331 -0.08 2.54 -20.14
CA LYS A 331 -1.09 3.61 -19.97
C LYS A 331 -1.97 3.38 -18.74
N LYS A 332 -2.30 2.11 -18.46
CA LYS A 332 -3.10 1.70 -17.29
C LYS A 332 -2.46 2.06 -15.95
N SER A 333 -1.16 2.28 -15.91
CA SER A 333 -0.45 2.61 -14.68
C SER A 333 -0.60 4.06 -14.28
N LEU A 334 -0.96 4.95 -15.21
CA LEU A 334 -1.30 6.34 -14.92
C LEU A 334 -2.46 6.47 -13.93
N ALA A 335 -3.31 5.43 -13.80
CA ALA A 335 -4.36 5.36 -12.80
C ALA A 335 -3.86 5.05 -11.38
N PHE A 336 -2.55 4.86 -11.18
CA PHE A 336 -1.95 4.44 -9.92
C PHE A 336 -0.76 5.30 -9.50
N VAL A 337 -0.25 6.18 -10.36
CA VAL A 337 0.95 6.97 -10.03
C VAL A 337 0.63 8.04 -8.96
N PRO A 338 1.55 8.32 -8.04
CA PRO A 338 1.45 9.49 -7.18
C PRO A 338 1.35 10.79 -7.99
N ARG A 339 0.61 11.80 -7.48
CA ARG A 339 0.29 13.04 -8.20
C ARG A 339 0.47 14.31 -7.34
N GLU A 340 1.28 14.25 -6.28
CA GLU A 340 1.58 15.48 -5.51
C GLU A 340 2.50 16.40 -6.33
N ALA A 341 2.57 17.69 -5.97
CA ALA A 341 3.36 18.67 -6.70
C ALA A 341 4.87 18.34 -6.78
N TYR A 342 5.37 17.57 -5.82
CA TYR A 342 6.75 17.11 -5.76
C TYR A 342 6.97 15.72 -6.39
N ASP A 343 5.91 15.07 -6.90
CA ASP A 343 6.00 13.83 -7.68
C ASP A 343 6.18 14.16 -9.17
N THR A 344 7.01 13.39 -9.87
CA THR A 344 7.24 13.50 -11.31
C THR A 344 6.85 12.20 -12.01
N ILE A 345 6.09 12.29 -13.10
CA ILE A 345 5.66 11.14 -13.90
C ILE A 345 6.34 11.24 -15.26
N LEU A 346 7.16 10.24 -15.61
CA LEU A 346 7.86 10.20 -16.89
C LEU A 346 7.34 9.04 -17.74
N TRP A 347 6.79 9.35 -18.91
CA TRP A 347 6.27 8.36 -19.84
C TRP A 347 7.38 7.88 -20.79
N ARG A 348 7.85 6.63 -20.59
CA ARG A 348 8.93 6.01 -21.39
C ARG A 348 10.12 6.95 -21.63
N PRO A 349 10.68 7.58 -20.58
CA PRO A 349 11.78 8.53 -20.75
C PRO A 349 13.07 7.87 -21.24
N ASP A 350 13.92 8.66 -21.86
CA ASP A 350 15.35 8.38 -21.98
C ASP A 350 16.08 8.72 -20.66
N ILE A 351 17.40 8.49 -20.62
CA ILE A 351 18.21 8.70 -19.41
C ILE A 351 18.32 10.18 -19.06
N SER A 352 18.59 11.03 -20.05
CA SER A 352 18.74 12.49 -19.84
C SER A 352 17.48 13.09 -19.21
N THR A 353 16.29 12.70 -19.68
CA THR A 353 15.03 13.16 -19.09
C THR A 353 14.89 12.75 -17.62
N VAL A 354 15.39 11.58 -17.24
CA VAL A 354 15.38 11.13 -15.84
C VAL A 354 16.35 11.94 -15.01
N VAL A 355 17.56 12.20 -15.51
CA VAL A 355 18.59 12.99 -14.83
C VAL A 355 18.13 14.44 -14.63
N ASP A 356 17.55 15.07 -15.65
CA ASP A 356 16.98 16.40 -15.57
C ASP A 356 15.86 16.47 -14.52
N ALA A 357 15.00 15.44 -14.49
CA ALA A 357 13.94 15.34 -13.49
C ALA A 357 14.48 15.16 -12.05
N ILE A 358 15.61 14.46 -11.89
CA ILE A 358 16.31 14.34 -10.60
C ILE A 358 16.79 15.73 -10.16
N HIS A 359 17.54 16.44 -11.01
CA HIS A 359 18.02 17.79 -10.69
C HIS A 359 16.88 18.74 -10.33
N ALA A 360 15.85 18.82 -11.19
CA ALA A 360 14.70 19.68 -10.95
C ALA A 360 13.94 19.34 -9.65
N ASN A 361 13.98 18.09 -9.18
CA ASN A 361 13.39 17.73 -7.89
C ASN A 361 14.30 18.14 -6.72
N LEU A 362 15.62 17.89 -6.83
CA LEU A 362 16.60 18.24 -5.81
C LEU A 362 16.69 19.77 -5.60
N ASP A 363 16.63 20.55 -6.67
CA ASP A 363 16.66 22.02 -6.63
C ASP A 363 15.40 22.60 -5.97
N ARG A 364 14.23 22.02 -6.27
CA ARG A 364 12.97 22.38 -5.59
C ARG A 364 13.04 22.12 -4.09
N GLN A 365 13.67 21.02 -3.67
CA GLN A 365 13.85 20.71 -2.25
C GLN A 365 14.88 21.61 -1.56
N ALA A 366 15.86 22.14 -2.29
CA ALA A 366 16.85 23.07 -1.74
C ALA A 366 16.26 24.49 -1.55
N THR A 367 15.36 24.90 -2.44
CA THR A 367 14.68 26.20 -2.40
C THR A 367 13.48 26.22 -1.45
N ALA A 368 12.80 25.09 -1.25
CA ALA A 368 11.84 24.93 -0.17
C ALA A 368 12.59 24.86 1.16
N ALA A 369 12.55 25.94 1.96
CA ALA A 369 13.08 25.94 3.32
C ALA A 369 12.69 24.65 4.07
N PRO A 370 13.57 24.06 4.90
CA PRO A 370 13.31 22.76 5.48
C PRO A 370 12.00 22.82 6.26
N MET A 371 10.97 22.12 5.76
CA MET A 371 9.79 21.79 6.56
C MET A 371 10.23 20.79 7.64
N HIS A 372 10.94 21.31 8.64
CA HIS A 372 11.17 20.61 9.88
C HIS A 372 9.80 20.29 10.49
N ALA A 373 9.56 19.00 10.66
CA ALA A 373 8.59 18.42 11.56
C ALA A 373 7.23 19.15 11.56
N ILE A 374 6.34 18.75 10.65
CA ILE A 374 4.93 18.71 11.04
C ILE A 374 4.88 17.74 12.22
N SER A 375 4.94 18.32 13.42
CA SER A 375 4.55 17.70 14.66
C SER A 375 3.35 16.84 14.33
N VAL A 376 3.50 15.52 14.53
CA VAL A 376 2.37 14.63 14.65
C VAL A 376 1.40 15.38 15.54
N LYS A 377 0.30 15.91 14.98
CA LYS A 377 -0.79 16.45 15.78
C LYS A 377 -1.09 15.31 16.74
N LYS A 378 -0.66 15.46 17.99
CA LYS A 378 -1.03 14.57 19.08
C LYS A 378 -2.55 14.63 19.05
N TYR A 379 -3.17 13.57 18.55
CA TYR A 379 -4.57 13.31 18.84
C TYR A 379 -4.72 13.52 20.36
N PRO A 380 -5.62 14.41 20.81
CA PRO A 380 -5.72 14.69 22.23
C PRO A 380 -6.08 13.36 22.91
N LYS A 381 -5.16 12.87 23.76
CA LYS A 381 -5.51 11.87 24.77
C LYS A 381 -6.58 12.53 25.62
N GLN A 382 -7.84 12.14 25.44
CA GLN A 382 -8.90 12.48 26.39
C GLN A 382 -8.44 11.97 27.75
N ARG A 383 -8.20 12.89 28.68
CA ARG A 383 -8.08 12.58 30.09
C ARG A 383 -9.41 11.96 30.52
N VAL A 384 -9.38 10.69 30.89
CA VAL A 384 -10.41 10.09 31.73
C VAL A 384 -10.26 10.75 33.10
N THR A 385 -11.03 11.82 33.35
CA THR A 385 -11.27 12.28 34.71
C THR A 385 -12.32 11.37 35.31
N SER A 386 -11.87 10.40 36.10
CA SER A 386 -12.69 9.68 37.07
C SER A 386 -13.27 10.70 38.06
N GLN A 387 -14.58 10.94 38.00
CA GLN A 387 -15.30 11.54 39.12
C GLN A 387 -15.36 10.50 40.25
N PRO A 388 -15.03 10.86 41.50
CA PRO A 388 -15.44 10.07 42.65
C PRO A 388 -16.88 10.43 43.02
N SER A 389 -17.69 9.37 43.07
CA SER A 389 -18.96 9.20 43.76
C SER A 389 -19.19 10.17 44.93
N ALA A 390 -20.33 10.88 44.88
CA ALA A 390 -20.91 11.54 46.04
C ALA A 390 -21.26 10.51 47.13
N ALA A 391 -20.92 10.83 48.37
CA ALA A 391 -21.46 10.18 49.57
C ALA A 391 -22.51 11.12 50.20
N PRO A 392 -23.63 10.60 50.73
CA PRO A 392 -24.63 11.42 51.39
C PRO A 392 -24.22 11.69 52.84
N THR A 393 -24.17 12.97 53.22
CA THR A 393 -24.09 13.40 54.62
C THR A 393 -25.47 13.44 55.23
N TYR A 394 -25.64 12.68 56.32
CA TYR A 394 -26.74 12.78 57.28
C TYR A 394 -26.48 13.90 58.29
N SER A 395 -27.56 14.38 58.93
CA SER A 395 -27.71 15.25 60.12
C SER A 395 -27.35 16.74 59.95
N ASN A 396 -28.15 17.73 60.38
CA ASN A 396 -29.32 17.81 61.28
C ASN A 396 -30.42 18.71 60.71
#